data_AF-A0A537ZBJ3-F1
#
_entry.id   AF-A0A537ZBJ3-F1
#
_cell.length_a   1.000
_cell.length_b   1.000
_cell.length_c   1.000
_cell.angle_alpha   90.00
_cell.angle_beta   90.00
_cell.angle_gamma   90.00
#
_symmetry.space_group_name_H-M   'P 1'
#
loop_
_entity.id
_entity.type
_entity.pdbx_description
1 polymer ?
#
loop_
_entity_poly.entity_id
_entity_poly.type
_entity_poly.pdbx_seq_one_letter_code
_entity_poly.pdbx_strand_id
1 'polypeptide(L)'
;LPATFPRNAGDIPTASGGTARYPGTVNPASNCNFGPQSAPCPYYQETYSEGVMIGYRWYDSRRIKPAFPFGFGLSYTRFRFTHLVVKRRGRHGATARVTVRNVSSRTGFAVPELYVSLPSLAGVPEPPWQLKGFAKVALAPGQSRRVSLSLDARSFSYWSDAARGWRIGRGCVKIAVGSSSRDLPLRAAMAQGGAICRASG
;
A
#
# COMPACT_ATOMS: atom_id res chain seq x y z
N LEU A 1 10.68 -7.30 0.75
CA LEU A 1 10.47 -7.40 2.21
C LEU A 1 8.98 -7.22 2.49
N PRO A 2 8.37 -8.05 3.35
CA PRO A 2 6.95 -7.93 3.68
C PRO A 2 6.63 -6.81 4.68
N ALA A 3 7.65 -6.15 5.24
CA ALA A 3 7.52 -5.03 6.17
C ALA A 3 8.53 -3.92 5.83
N THR A 4 8.29 -2.72 6.36
CA THR A 4 9.23 -1.58 6.27
C THR A 4 10.10 -1.54 7.50
N PHE A 5 11.41 -1.40 7.31
CA PHE A 5 12.38 -1.36 8.41
C PHE A 5 12.77 0.10 8.68
N PRO A 6 12.57 0.60 9.92
CA PRO A 6 12.94 1.97 10.31
C PRO A 6 14.44 2.23 10.17
N ARG A 7 14.82 3.50 9.99
CA ARG A 7 16.22 3.93 10.24
C ARG A 7 16.44 4.18 11.72
N ASN A 8 15.46 4.80 12.36
CA ASN A 8 15.47 5.11 13.78
C ASN A 8 14.24 4.50 14.46
N ALA A 9 14.36 4.06 15.71
CA ALA A 9 13.24 3.52 16.47
C ALA A 9 12.04 4.49 16.56
N GLY A 10 12.28 5.80 16.51
CA GLY A 10 11.24 6.84 16.52
C GLY A 10 10.44 7.00 15.21
N ASP A 11 10.88 6.38 14.10
CA ASP A 11 10.26 6.56 12.78
C ASP A 11 8.95 5.77 12.61
N ILE A 12 8.66 4.84 13.52
CA ILE A 12 7.46 3.99 13.47
C ILE A 12 6.23 4.70 14.07
N PRO A 13 5.01 4.38 13.61
CA PRO A 13 3.79 5.00 14.12
C PRO A 13 3.64 4.87 15.63
N THR A 14 3.94 3.71 16.20
CA THR A 14 3.80 3.44 17.63
C THR A 14 4.72 4.28 18.51
N ALA A 15 5.96 4.56 18.07
CA ALA A 15 6.91 5.37 18.83
C ALA A 15 6.51 6.85 18.91
N SER A 16 5.93 7.40 17.83
CA SER A 16 5.50 8.80 17.79
C SER A 16 4.10 9.05 18.36
N GLY A 17 3.34 8.00 18.66
CA GLY A 17 1.95 8.10 19.13
C GLY A 17 1.80 8.18 20.64
N GLY A 18 2.89 8.09 21.38
CA GLY A 18 2.87 8.00 22.84
C GLY A 18 2.23 6.71 23.34
N THR A 19 2.10 6.62 24.68
CA THR A 19 1.59 5.44 25.36
C THR A 19 0.17 5.07 24.96
N ALA A 20 -0.69 6.05 24.65
CA ALA A 20 -2.06 5.80 24.19
C ALA A 20 -2.14 4.97 22.89
N ARG A 21 -1.13 5.06 22.02
CA ARG A 21 -1.06 4.24 20.79
C ARG A 21 -0.42 2.89 21.07
N TYR A 22 0.68 2.88 21.81
CA TYR A 22 1.38 1.67 22.23
C TYR A 22 2.29 1.96 23.44
N PRO A 23 2.30 1.13 24.50
CA PRO A 23 1.58 -0.15 24.67
C PRO A 23 0.13 0.00 25.18
N GLY A 24 -0.43 1.20 25.11
CA GLY A 24 -1.75 1.55 25.66
C GLY A 24 -1.65 2.30 26.98
N THR A 25 -2.80 2.81 27.42
CA THR A 25 -3.00 3.41 28.74
C THR A 25 -3.96 2.56 29.55
N VAL A 26 -3.71 2.40 30.85
CA VAL A 26 -4.65 1.71 31.75
C VAL A 26 -6.00 2.39 31.70
N ASN A 27 -7.07 1.64 31.46
CA ASN A 27 -8.42 2.17 31.56
C ASN A 27 -8.83 2.22 33.05
N PRO A 28 -8.97 3.41 33.65
CA PRO A 28 -9.28 3.54 35.08
C PRO A 28 -10.72 3.14 35.42
N ALA A 29 -11.60 3.01 34.43
CA ALA A 29 -13.00 2.63 34.60
C ALA A 29 -13.24 1.11 34.45
N SER A 30 -12.17 0.30 34.34
CA SER A 30 -12.30 -1.14 34.11
C SER A 30 -12.53 -1.93 35.42
N ASN A 31 -13.72 -2.50 35.55
CA ASN A 31 -14.01 -3.59 36.48
C ASN A 31 -14.22 -4.89 35.68
N CYS A 32 -13.64 -6.00 36.12
CA CYS A 32 -14.07 -7.28 35.56
C CYS A 32 -15.34 -7.72 36.28
N ASN A 33 -16.44 -7.83 35.54
CA ASN A 33 -17.68 -8.40 36.07
C ASN A 33 -17.55 -9.93 36.14
N PHE A 34 -16.91 -10.43 37.21
CA PHE A 34 -16.88 -11.85 37.58
C PHE A 34 -17.98 -12.19 38.61
N GLY A 35 -19.12 -11.49 38.59
CA GLY A 35 -20.21 -11.67 39.55
C GLY A 35 -19.94 -10.97 40.90
N PRO A 36 -20.34 -11.55 42.04
CA PRO A 36 -20.21 -10.92 43.37
C PRO A 36 -18.77 -10.58 43.78
N GLN A 37 -17.78 -11.14 43.08
CA GLN A 37 -16.34 -10.94 43.30
C GLN A 37 -15.73 -9.99 42.27
N SER A 38 -16.49 -8.98 41.83
CA SER A 38 -15.98 -7.97 40.89
C SER A 38 -14.82 -7.21 41.54
N ALA A 39 -13.63 -7.30 40.93
CA ALA A 39 -12.43 -6.59 41.35
C ALA A 39 -11.92 -5.68 40.21
N PRO A 40 -11.19 -4.60 40.53
CA PRO A 40 -10.49 -3.83 39.51
C PRO A 40 -9.50 -4.73 38.78
N CYS A 41 -9.68 -4.92 37.48
CA CYS A 41 -8.64 -5.50 36.63
C CYS A 41 -8.29 -4.48 35.55
N PRO A 42 -7.24 -3.69 35.76
CA PRO A 42 -6.80 -2.73 34.77
C PRO A 42 -6.37 -3.47 33.50
N TYR A 43 -7.07 -3.24 32.38
CA TYR A 43 -6.59 -3.60 31.05
C TYR A 43 -6.06 -2.37 30.32
N TYR A 44 -5.09 -2.59 29.43
CA TYR A 44 -4.54 -1.54 28.58
C TYR A 44 -5.50 -1.27 27.42
N GLN A 45 -5.85 -0.01 27.25
CA GLN A 45 -6.59 0.47 26.08
C GLN A 45 -5.60 1.15 25.12
N GLU A 46 -5.62 0.71 23.87
CA GLU A 46 -4.84 1.28 22.79
C GLU A 46 -5.76 2.04 21.81
N THR A 47 -5.25 3.13 21.24
CA THR A 47 -5.95 3.91 20.20
C THR A 47 -5.08 4.02 18.95
N TYR A 48 -5.55 3.41 17.85
CA TYR A 48 -4.82 3.37 16.58
C TYR A 48 -5.07 4.64 15.76
N SER A 49 -4.60 5.76 16.31
CA SER A 49 -4.76 7.11 15.75
C SER A 49 -3.99 7.33 14.45
N GLU A 50 -3.07 6.46 14.08
CA GLU A 50 -2.45 6.38 12.76
C GLU A 50 -3.41 5.87 11.67
N GLY A 51 -4.53 5.25 12.08
CA GLY A 51 -5.56 4.72 11.18
C GLY A 51 -4.98 3.75 10.15
N VAL A 52 -5.29 4.00 8.87
CA VAL A 52 -4.82 3.16 7.75
C VAL A 52 -3.35 3.38 7.38
N MET A 53 -2.69 4.36 7.99
CA MET A 53 -1.29 4.74 7.72
C MET A 53 -0.35 3.87 8.55
N ILE A 54 -0.30 2.58 8.23
CA ILE A 54 0.59 1.60 8.88
C ILE A 54 1.66 1.08 7.91
N GLY A 55 2.81 0.68 8.44
CA GLY A 55 3.93 0.17 7.63
C GLY A 55 4.39 1.21 6.60
N TYR A 56 4.63 0.81 5.36
CA TYR A 56 5.10 1.75 4.32
C TYR A 56 4.18 2.95 4.13
N ARG A 57 2.87 2.81 4.33
CA ARG A 57 1.89 3.90 4.16
C ARG A 57 2.17 5.07 5.09
N TRP A 58 2.60 4.79 6.32
CA TRP A 58 3.07 5.79 7.28
C TRP A 58 4.29 6.55 6.78
N TYR A 59 5.30 5.82 6.31
CA TYR A 59 6.53 6.40 5.80
C TYR A 59 6.27 7.25 4.57
N ASP A 60 5.36 6.82 3.69
CA ASP A 60 4.94 7.56 2.50
C ASP A 60 4.23 8.85 2.89
N SER A 61 3.25 8.78 3.80
CA SER A 61 2.43 9.94 4.17
C SER A 61 3.24 11.01 4.90
N ARG A 62 4.23 10.58 5.70
CA ARG A 62 5.14 11.47 6.44
C ARG A 62 6.43 11.80 5.70
N ARG A 63 6.62 11.28 4.48
CA ARG A 63 7.86 11.44 3.68
C ARG A 63 9.12 11.00 4.43
N ILE A 64 9.01 9.99 5.30
CA ILE A 64 10.12 9.42 6.06
C ILE A 64 10.84 8.39 5.17
N LYS A 65 12.18 8.47 5.11
CA LYS A 65 13.00 7.51 4.37
C LYS A 65 13.33 6.30 5.27
N PRO A 66 12.82 5.10 4.98
CA PRO A 66 13.15 3.91 5.76
C PRO A 66 14.60 3.45 5.51
N ALA A 67 15.08 2.51 6.33
CA ALA A 67 16.33 1.80 6.07
C ALA A 67 16.13 0.85 4.90
N PHE A 68 15.08 0.01 4.98
CA PHE A 68 14.63 -0.84 3.88
C PHE A 68 13.13 -0.66 3.66
N PRO A 69 12.68 -0.28 2.45
CA PRO A 69 11.27 -0.11 2.18
C PRO A 69 10.53 -1.44 2.04
N PHE A 70 9.20 -1.38 2.15
CA PHE A 70 8.35 -2.50 1.78
C PHE A 70 8.58 -2.90 0.32
N GLY A 71 8.48 -4.20 0.03
CA GLY A 71 8.76 -4.76 -1.29
C GLY A 71 10.24 -4.92 -1.62
N PHE A 72 11.14 -4.21 -0.92
CA PHE A 72 12.57 -4.23 -1.21
C PHE A 72 13.17 -5.64 -1.20
N GLY A 73 13.94 -5.97 -2.23
CA GLY A 73 14.66 -7.23 -2.31
C GLY A 73 15.88 -7.05 -3.19
N LEU A 74 17.04 -7.45 -2.68
CA LEU A 74 18.25 -7.51 -3.48
C LEU A 74 18.17 -8.69 -4.45
N SER A 75 18.75 -8.52 -5.63
CA SER A 75 18.96 -9.59 -6.58
C SER A 75 20.33 -9.44 -7.20
N TYR A 76 20.99 -10.56 -7.49
CA TYR A 76 22.22 -10.57 -8.29
C TYR A 76 21.97 -10.21 -9.77
N THR A 77 20.71 -10.01 -10.16
CA THR A 77 20.32 -9.53 -11.47
C THR A 77 19.54 -8.21 -11.35
N ARG A 78 19.63 -7.39 -12.40
CA ARG A 78 18.89 -6.14 -12.54
C ARG A 78 17.74 -6.34 -13.52
N PHE A 79 16.58 -5.80 -13.17
CA PHE A 79 15.40 -5.84 -14.02
C PHE A 79 14.99 -4.45 -14.45
N ARG A 80 14.58 -4.31 -15.71
CA ARG A 80 14.02 -3.08 -16.26
C ARG A 80 12.53 -3.26 -16.51
N PHE A 81 11.75 -2.35 -15.97
CA PHE A 81 10.30 -2.26 -16.17
C PHE A 81 10.02 -1.24 -17.26
N THR A 82 9.22 -1.60 -18.26
CA THR A 82 8.83 -0.70 -19.36
C THR A 82 7.40 -0.96 -19.83
N HIS A 83 6.86 -0.06 -20.64
CA HIS A 83 5.58 -0.24 -21.34
C HIS A 83 4.41 -0.59 -20.41
N LEU A 84 4.18 0.23 -19.37
CA LEU A 84 2.97 0.12 -18.55
C LEU A 84 1.76 0.54 -19.38
N VAL A 85 0.83 -0.39 -19.57
CA VAL A 85 -0.47 -0.13 -20.22
C VAL A 85 -1.58 -0.56 -19.28
N VAL A 86 -2.47 0.38 -18.93
CA VAL A 86 -3.66 0.10 -18.13
C VAL A 86 -4.87 0.08 -19.04
N LYS A 87 -5.62 -1.03 -19.04
CA LYS A 87 -6.87 -1.15 -19.80
C LYS A 87 -8.03 -1.38 -18.84
N ARG A 88 -9.11 -0.62 -18.99
CA ARG A 88 -10.37 -0.85 -18.26
C ARG A 88 -10.95 -2.23 -18.56
N ARG A 89 -11.61 -2.81 -17.56
CA ARG A 89 -12.33 -4.09 -17.61
C ARG A 89 -13.67 -3.92 -16.92
N GLY A 90 -14.75 -3.89 -17.69
CA GLY A 90 -16.08 -3.58 -17.16
C GLY A 90 -16.17 -2.19 -16.53
N ARG A 91 -17.13 -2.00 -15.63
CA ARG A 91 -17.43 -0.69 -15.03
C ARG A 91 -16.34 -0.20 -14.07
N HIS A 92 -15.86 -1.10 -13.20
CA HIS A 92 -14.99 -0.78 -12.07
C HIS A 92 -13.70 -1.62 -12.00
N GLY A 93 -13.36 -2.37 -13.05
CA GLY A 93 -12.13 -3.15 -13.11
C GLY A 93 -11.11 -2.57 -14.09
N ALA A 94 -9.86 -3.04 -13.97
CA ALA A 94 -8.80 -2.77 -14.93
C ALA A 94 -7.79 -3.92 -14.99
N THR A 95 -6.94 -3.92 -16.02
CA THR A 95 -5.76 -4.76 -16.10
C THR A 95 -4.56 -3.88 -16.39
N ALA A 96 -3.56 -3.91 -15.51
CA ALA A 96 -2.26 -3.30 -15.73
C ALA A 96 -1.34 -4.34 -16.37
N ARG A 97 -0.79 -4.02 -17.54
CA ARG A 97 0.23 -4.85 -18.21
C ARG A 97 1.55 -4.12 -18.21
N VAL A 98 2.61 -4.81 -17.83
CA VAL A 98 3.98 -4.28 -17.77
C VAL A 98 4.93 -5.25 -18.45
N THR A 99 5.94 -4.74 -19.15
CA THR A 99 7.05 -5.54 -19.66
C THR A 99 8.19 -5.52 -18.66
N VAL A 100 8.64 -6.70 -18.24
CA VAL A 100 9.78 -6.88 -17.34
C VAL A 100 10.89 -7.58 -18.11
N ARG A 101 12.09 -6.99 -18.12
CA ARG A 101 13.28 -7.55 -18.78
C ARG A 101 14.41 -7.76 -17.80
N ASN A 102 15.06 -8.92 -17.85
CA ASN A 102 16.34 -9.14 -17.20
C ASN A 102 17.45 -8.48 -18.05
N VAL A 103 18.15 -7.50 -17.48
CA VAL A 103 19.21 -6.74 -18.15
C VAL A 103 20.61 -7.10 -17.62
N SER A 104 20.75 -8.25 -16.98
CA SER A 104 22.02 -8.78 -16.48
C SER A 104 22.35 -10.13 -17.13
N SER A 105 23.53 -10.67 -16.81
CA SER A 105 24.06 -11.93 -17.32
C SER A 105 23.66 -13.17 -16.51
N ARG A 106 22.87 -13.00 -15.43
CA ARG A 106 22.42 -14.11 -14.56
C ARG A 106 20.90 -14.22 -14.57
N THR A 107 20.40 -15.45 -14.59
CA THR A 107 18.97 -15.74 -14.35
C THR A 107 18.56 -15.24 -12.97
N GLY A 108 17.33 -14.76 -12.83
CA GLY A 108 16.77 -14.46 -11.52
C GLY A 108 15.26 -14.24 -11.54
N PHE A 109 14.72 -13.87 -10.38
CA PHE A 109 13.30 -13.62 -10.20
C PHE A 109 13.02 -12.13 -10.03
N ALA A 110 12.17 -11.58 -10.89
CA ALA A 110 11.61 -10.25 -10.70
C ALA A 110 10.25 -10.34 -9.99
N VAL A 111 9.93 -9.32 -9.22
CA VAL A 111 8.60 -9.15 -8.60
C VAL A 111 8.08 -7.76 -8.98
N PRO A 112 7.45 -7.58 -10.16
CA PRO A 112 6.67 -6.38 -10.44
C PRO A 112 5.56 -6.21 -9.41
N GLU A 113 5.58 -5.09 -8.71
CA GLU A 113 4.58 -4.68 -7.72
C GLU A 113 3.72 -3.55 -8.29
N LEU A 114 2.39 -3.70 -8.19
CA LEU A 114 1.39 -2.74 -8.67
C LEU A 114 0.76 -2.00 -7.50
N TYR A 115 0.93 -0.68 -7.50
CA TYR A 115 0.41 0.23 -6.51
C TYR A 115 -0.67 1.14 -7.10
N VAL A 116 -1.66 1.46 -6.28
CA VAL A 116 -2.77 2.36 -6.60
C VAL A 116 -2.81 3.50 -5.59
N SER A 117 -3.00 4.72 -6.09
CA SER A 117 -3.32 5.91 -5.30
C SER A 117 -4.74 6.33 -5.66
N LEU A 118 -5.63 6.38 -4.67
CA LEU A 118 -7.01 6.78 -4.87
C LEU A 118 -7.14 8.31 -4.96
N PRO A 119 -8.22 8.83 -5.54
CA PRO A 119 -8.51 10.26 -5.49
C PRO A 119 -8.58 10.74 -4.03
N SER A 120 -8.09 11.95 -3.76
CA SER A 120 -8.29 12.57 -2.45
C SER A 120 -9.76 12.94 -2.29
N LEU A 121 -10.36 12.50 -1.18
CA LEU A 121 -11.75 12.78 -0.82
C LEU A 121 -11.77 13.46 0.54
N ALA A 122 -12.64 14.46 0.71
CA ALA A 122 -12.77 15.18 1.96
C ALA A 122 -13.14 14.23 3.11
N GLY A 123 -12.41 14.32 4.22
CA GLY A 123 -12.65 13.52 5.42
C GLY A 123 -12.25 12.04 5.32
N VAL A 124 -11.62 11.59 4.22
CA VAL A 124 -11.18 10.19 4.06
C VAL A 124 -9.65 10.14 4.06
N PRO A 125 -9.01 9.59 5.12
CA PRO A 125 -7.57 9.42 5.15
C PRO A 125 -7.16 8.29 4.18
N GLU A 126 -6.52 8.65 3.07
CA GLU A 126 -6.09 7.72 2.04
C GLU A 126 -4.56 7.58 1.96
N PRO A 127 -4.01 6.36 2.00
CA PRO A 127 -2.58 6.13 1.81
C PRO A 127 -2.09 6.67 0.47
N PRO A 128 -0.90 7.29 0.40
CA PRO A 128 -0.35 7.78 -0.87
C PRO A 128 -0.26 6.71 -1.95
N TRP A 129 0.10 5.48 -1.56
CA TRP A 129 0.14 4.29 -2.40
C TRP A 129 -0.40 3.08 -1.64
N GLN A 130 -1.05 2.18 -2.36
CA GLN A 130 -1.55 0.91 -1.85
C GLN A 130 -1.18 -0.22 -2.79
N LEU A 131 -0.44 -1.23 -2.32
CA LEU A 131 -0.19 -2.44 -3.09
C LEU A 131 -1.53 -3.13 -3.42
N LYS A 132 -1.79 -3.42 -4.69
CA LYS A 132 -3.00 -4.11 -5.17
C LYS A 132 -2.71 -5.38 -5.97
N GLY A 133 -1.46 -5.60 -6.36
CA GLY A 133 -1.08 -6.84 -7.02
C GLY A 133 0.42 -6.95 -7.18
N PHE A 134 0.90 -8.18 -7.33
CA PHE A 134 2.28 -8.47 -7.69
C PHE A 134 2.34 -9.84 -8.37
N ALA A 135 3.43 -10.12 -9.06
CA ALA A 135 3.68 -11.45 -9.60
C ALA A 135 5.17 -11.76 -9.54
N LYS A 136 5.53 -12.98 -9.20
CA LYS A 136 6.92 -13.45 -9.26
C LYS A 136 7.18 -14.09 -10.61
N VAL A 137 8.24 -13.65 -11.31
CA VAL A 137 8.59 -14.14 -12.64
C VAL A 137 10.07 -14.50 -12.72
N ALA A 138 10.37 -15.72 -13.13
CA ALA A 138 11.73 -16.13 -13.50
C ALA A 138 12.07 -15.61 -14.90
N LEU A 139 13.26 -15.00 -15.06
CA LEU A 139 13.75 -14.52 -16.35
C LEU A 139 15.22 -14.89 -16.53
N ALA A 140 15.53 -15.58 -17.63
CA ALA A 140 16.89 -15.80 -18.11
C ALA A 140 17.56 -14.47 -18.53
N PRO A 141 18.90 -14.43 -18.66
CA PRO A 141 19.61 -13.24 -19.15
C PRO A 141 19.01 -12.71 -20.46
N GLY A 142 18.77 -11.40 -20.53
CA GLY A 142 18.19 -10.74 -21.71
C GLY A 142 16.69 -10.98 -21.94
N GLN A 143 16.10 -12.00 -21.31
CA GLN A 143 14.69 -12.37 -21.50
C GLN A 143 13.75 -11.26 -21.04
N SER A 144 12.68 -11.06 -21.82
CA SER A 144 11.57 -10.18 -21.48
C SER A 144 10.27 -10.97 -21.35
N ARG A 145 9.42 -10.59 -20.38
CA ARG A 145 8.07 -11.12 -20.25
C ARG A 145 7.08 -10.00 -19.98
N ARG A 146 5.91 -10.10 -20.60
CA ARG A 146 4.76 -9.23 -20.27
C ARG A 146 3.98 -9.85 -19.12
N VAL A 147 3.88 -9.11 -18.01
CA VAL A 147 3.12 -9.50 -16.83
C VAL A 147 1.79 -8.74 -16.83
N SER A 148 0.69 -9.44 -16.54
CA SER A 148 -0.65 -8.85 -16.43
C SER A 148 -1.14 -8.97 -15.00
N LEU A 149 -1.56 -7.86 -14.41
CA LEU A 149 -2.05 -7.75 -13.04
C LEU A 149 -3.48 -7.19 -13.08
N SER A 150 -4.43 -7.93 -12.52
CA SER A 150 -5.85 -7.56 -12.51
C SER A 150 -6.17 -6.66 -11.32
N LEU A 151 -6.99 -5.65 -11.55
CA LEU A 151 -7.56 -4.76 -10.55
C LEU A 151 -9.08 -4.88 -10.63
N ASP A 152 -9.71 -5.17 -9.49
CA ASP A 152 -11.15 -5.27 -9.35
C ASP A 152 -11.76 -3.99 -8.74
N ALA A 153 -13.08 -3.99 -8.54
CA ALA A 153 -13.78 -2.87 -7.91
C ALA A 153 -13.19 -2.52 -6.53
N ARG A 154 -12.79 -3.54 -5.77
CA ARG A 154 -12.23 -3.40 -4.43
C ARG A 154 -10.88 -2.68 -4.44
N SER A 155 -10.10 -2.87 -5.51
CA SER A 155 -8.84 -2.18 -5.73
C SER A 155 -8.96 -0.66 -5.83
N PHE A 156 -10.14 -0.16 -6.19
CA PHE A 156 -10.46 1.27 -6.31
C PHE A 156 -11.41 1.78 -5.23
N SER A 157 -11.69 0.97 -4.20
CA SER A 157 -12.66 1.29 -3.16
C SER A 157 -12.01 1.72 -1.86
N TYR A 158 -12.64 2.69 -1.20
CA TYR A 158 -12.39 3.10 0.19
C TYR A 158 -13.58 2.73 1.09
N TRP A 159 -13.35 2.64 2.38
CA TRP A 159 -14.42 2.40 3.34
C TRP A 159 -15.05 3.74 3.73
N SER A 160 -16.37 3.87 3.60
CA SER A 160 -17.10 5.04 4.03
C SER A 160 -17.89 4.71 5.29
N ASP A 161 -17.56 5.36 6.40
CA ASP A 161 -18.29 5.17 7.66
C ASP A 161 -19.73 5.66 7.56
N ALA A 162 -19.96 6.79 6.89
CA ALA A 162 -21.30 7.32 6.64
C ALA A 162 -22.19 6.32 5.86
N ALA A 163 -21.61 5.61 4.89
CA ALA A 163 -22.33 4.59 4.12
C ALA A 163 -22.26 3.19 4.74
N ARG A 164 -21.46 2.99 5.80
CA ARG A 164 -21.11 1.68 6.39
C ARG A 164 -20.73 0.65 5.32
N GLY A 165 -19.93 1.05 4.34
CA GLY A 165 -19.66 0.21 3.18
C GLY A 165 -18.57 0.71 2.23
N TRP A 166 -18.16 -0.17 1.31
CA TRP A 166 -17.19 0.15 0.27
C TRP A 166 -17.79 1.11 -0.76
N ARG A 167 -17.06 2.19 -1.03
CA ARG A 167 -17.42 3.18 -2.05
C ARG A 167 -16.24 3.39 -2.99
N ILE A 168 -16.54 3.75 -4.23
CA ILE A 168 -15.55 4.12 -5.23
C ILE A 168 -15.65 5.62 -5.43
N GLY A 169 -14.57 6.33 -5.10
CA GLY A 169 -14.48 7.77 -5.28
C GLY A 169 -14.45 8.15 -6.76
N ARG A 170 -15.18 9.22 -7.12
CA ARG A 170 -14.99 9.90 -8.41
C ARG A 170 -13.66 10.64 -8.38
N GLY A 171 -12.89 10.57 -9.47
CA GLY A 171 -11.63 11.30 -9.61
C GLY A 171 -10.56 10.53 -10.37
N CYS A 172 -9.32 11.01 -10.27
CA CYS A 172 -8.18 10.40 -10.92
C CYS A 172 -7.48 9.41 -10.01
N VAL A 173 -7.48 8.14 -10.42
CA VAL A 173 -6.70 7.08 -9.81
C VAL A 173 -5.31 7.11 -10.43
N LYS A 174 -4.26 7.10 -9.61
CA LYS A 174 -2.88 6.91 -10.09
C LYS A 174 -2.50 5.46 -9.94
N ILE A 175 -1.81 4.93 -10.93
CA ILE A 175 -1.33 3.56 -10.98
C ILE A 175 0.18 3.62 -11.15
N ALA A 176 0.89 2.78 -10.40
CA ALA A 176 2.33 2.72 -10.45
C ALA A 176 2.82 1.29 -10.42
N VAL A 177 3.92 1.02 -11.13
CA VAL A 177 4.56 -0.29 -11.13
C VAL A 177 6.05 -0.14 -10.94
N GLY A 178 6.63 -1.02 -10.13
CA GLY A 178 8.06 -1.09 -9.92
C GLY A 178 8.51 -2.28 -9.09
N SER A 179 9.68 -2.14 -8.46
CA SER A 179 10.37 -3.21 -7.74
C SER A 179 10.18 -3.15 -6.21
N SER A 180 9.72 -2.01 -5.68
CA SER A 180 9.43 -1.82 -4.26
C SER A 180 8.51 -0.60 -4.06
N SER A 181 8.03 -0.37 -2.84
CA SER A 181 7.21 0.81 -2.53
C SER A 181 7.94 2.16 -2.73
N ARG A 182 9.27 2.16 -2.86
CA ARG A 182 10.11 3.35 -3.09
C ARG A 182 10.72 3.43 -4.48
N ASP A 183 10.65 2.36 -5.27
CA ASP A 183 11.14 2.31 -6.65
C ASP A 183 9.99 1.93 -7.57
N LEU A 184 9.33 2.96 -8.09
CA LEU A 184 8.12 2.88 -8.89
C LEU A 184 8.29 3.72 -10.18
N PRO A 185 9.12 3.26 -11.13
CA PRO A 185 9.51 4.05 -12.30
C PRO A 185 8.39 4.22 -13.32
N LEU A 186 7.39 3.35 -13.33
CA LEU A 186 6.28 3.44 -14.27
C LEU A 186 5.05 4.02 -13.59
N ARG A 187 4.43 5.01 -14.24
CA ARG A 187 3.20 5.67 -13.78
C ARG A 187 2.16 5.68 -14.89
N ALA A 188 0.90 5.63 -14.49
CA ALA A 188 -0.26 5.87 -15.35
C ALA A 188 -1.37 6.51 -14.52
N ALA A 189 -2.32 7.15 -15.19
CA ALA A 189 -3.54 7.67 -14.57
C ALA A 189 -4.77 7.06 -15.24
N MET A 190 -5.83 6.85 -14.46
CA MET A 190 -7.12 6.38 -14.96
C MET A 190 -8.23 7.18 -14.30
N ALA A 191 -9.15 7.69 -15.11
CA ALA A 191 -10.36 8.33 -14.62
C ALA A 191 -11.32 7.32 -14.00
N GLN A 192 -11.96 7.69 -12.89
CA GLN A 192 -13.00 6.94 -12.20
C GLN A 192 -14.24 7.81 -12.00
N GLY A 193 -15.44 7.23 -12.19
CA GLY A 193 -16.71 7.94 -12.00
C GLY A 193 -16.94 9.10 -12.99
N GLY A 194 -16.48 8.97 -14.24
CA GLY A 194 -16.66 10.03 -15.26
C GLY A 194 -15.77 11.26 -15.04
N ALA A 195 -14.69 11.14 -14.27
CA ALA A 195 -13.66 12.18 -14.19
C ALA A 195 -12.90 12.32 -15.53
N ILE A 196 -12.25 13.46 -15.73
CA ILE A 196 -11.29 13.66 -16.82
C ILE A 196 -9.91 13.76 -16.18
N CYS A 197 -8.99 12.90 -16.61
CA CYS A 197 -7.62 12.86 -16.10
C CYS A 197 -6.65 13.15 -17.23
N ARG A 198 -5.77 14.12 -17.03
CA ARG A 198 -4.67 14.37 -17.97
C ARG A 198 -3.71 13.17 -17.93
N ALA A 199 -3.24 12.74 -19.09
CA ALA A 199 -2.18 11.76 -19.16
C ALA A 199 -0.93 12.35 -18.48
N SER A 200 -0.36 11.60 -17.53
CA SER A 200 0.99 11.90 -17.03
C SER A 200 1.97 11.64 -18.17
N GLY A 201 2.59 12.71 -18.68
CA GLY A 201 3.70 12.63 -19.65
C GLY A 201 4.90 11.90 -19.08
#